data_AF-K9RE90-F1
#
_entry.id   AF-K9RE90-F1
#
_cell.length_a   1.000
_cell.length_b   1.000
_cell.length_c   1.000
_cell.angle_alpha   90.00
_cell.angle_beta   90.00
_cell.angle_gamma   90.00
#
_symmetry.space_group_name_H-M   'P 1'
#
loop_
_entity.id
_entity.type
_entity.pdbx_description
1 polymer ?
#
loop_
_entity_poly.entity_id
_entity_poly.type
_entity_poly.pdbx_seq_one_letter_code
_entity_poly.pdbx_strand_id
1 'polypeptide(L)'
;MAYIPEDAKWYIAELVMECRIEQEPRNVVHVNIILVRADSPQSAFEKAEQLGKESEASYFNHKNQQATWYYRGLRDLNVIHDDLEHGAELMFEEEIGVSEDEVQDMLTGKSELNIFRKRKPRDSSEPNYGCKEILEEVQRMINAREDEVNSQ
;
A
#
# COMPACT_ATOMS: atom_id res chain seq x y z
N MET A 1 14.57 12.16 17.75
CA MET A 1 13.14 12.14 18.14
C MET A 1 12.46 13.22 17.34
N ALA A 2 11.43 12.87 16.57
CA ALA A 2 10.62 13.88 15.90
C ALA A 2 9.92 14.75 16.95
N TYR A 3 9.99 16.06 16.78
CA TYR A 3 9.15 17.00 17.53
C TYR A 3 7.69 16.75 17.14
N ILE A 4 6.73 16.82 18.07
CA ILE A 4 5.30 16.67 17.75
C ILE A 4 4.59 17.97 18.16
N PRO A 5 4.04 18.74 17.21
CA PRO A 5 3.26 19.95 17.53
C PRO A 5 2.08 19.64 18.45
N GLU A 6 1.76 20.53 19.38
CA GLU A 6 0.63 20.34 20.30
C GLU A 6 -0.73 20.28 19.58
N ASP A 7 -0.82 20.89 18.39
CA ASP A 7 -2.01 20.93 17.55
C ASP A 7 -1.95 19.98 16.35
N ALA A 8 -1.04 19.01 16.36
CA ALA A 8 -0.92 17.99 15.33
C ALA A 8 -2.20 17.17 15.19
N LYS A 9 -2.74 17.09 13.96
CA LYS A 9 -4.02 16.40 13.66
C LYS A 9 -3.86 15.19 12.77
N TRP A 10 -2.78 15.13 12.01
CA TRP A 10 -2.57 14.14 10.96
C TRP A 10 -1.29 13.36 11.21
N TYR A 11 -1.40 12.07 11.02
CA TYR A 11 -0.34 11.09 11.18
C TYR A 11 -0.35 10.19 9.95
N ILE A 12 0.81 9.66 9.60
CA ILE A 12 0.98 8.64 8.57
C ILE A 12 1.42 7.34 9.25
N ALA A 13 0.76 6.23 8.94
CA ALA A 13 1.08 4.92 9.49
C ALA A 13 1.38 3.92 8.38
N GLU A 14 2.36 3.06 8.62
CA GLU A 14 2.68 1.95 7.74
C GLU A 14 2.19 0.63 8.35
N LEU A 15 1.11 0.07 7.80
CA LEU A 15 0.54 -1.22 8.24
C LEU A 15 1.23 -2.38 7.53
N VAL A 16 1.75 -3.35 8.27
CA VAL A 16 2.27 -4.60 7.69
C VAL A 16 1.14 -5.62 7.61
N MET A 17 0.75 -5.97 6.38
CA MET A 17 -0.29 -6.96 6.09
C MET A 17 0.34 -8.21 5.44
N GLU A 18 0.05 -9.40 5.96
CA GLU A 18 0.53 -10.68 5.43
C GLU A 18 -0.62 -11.46 4.79
N CYS A 19 -0.50 -11.79 3.52
CA CYS A 19 -1.39 -12.73 2.84
C CYS A 19 -0.79 -14.13 2.84
N ARG A 20 -1.58 -15.11 3.28
CA ARG A 20 -1.31 -16.53 3.10
C ARG A 20 -2.35 -17.14 2.18
N ILE A 21 -1.89 -17.92 1.22
CA ILE A 21 -2.75 -18.61 0.25
C ILE A 21 -2.63 -20.10 0.50
N GLU A 22 -3.75 -20.80 0.50
CA GLU A 22 -3.79 -22.25 0.64
C GLU A 22 -2.86 -22.95 -0.36
N GLN A 23 -2.05 -23.90 0.13
CA GLN A 23 -1.08 -24.69 -0.64
C GLN A 23 0.02 -23.88 -1.34
N GLU A 24 0.17 -22.60 -1.01
CA GLU A 24 1.30 -21.77 -1.47
C GLU A 24 2.26 -21.55 -0.28
N PRO A 25 3.50 -22.06 -0.34
CA PRO A 25 4.45 -21.91 0.76
C PRO A 25 4.97 -20.47 0.94
N ARG A 26 4.85 -19.61 -0.08
CA ARG A 26 5.29 -18.21 -0.02
C ARG A 26 4.14 -17.31 0.42
N ASN A 27 4.40 -16.42 1.37
CA ASN A 27 3.44 -15.36 1.70
C ASN A 27 3.61 -14.16 0.74
N VAL A 28 2.63 -13.26 0.77
CA VAL A 28 2.75 -11.91 0.20
C VAL A 28 2.65 -10.91 1.33
N VAL A 29 3.58 -9.96 1.39
CA VAL A 29 3.55 -8.89 2.40
C VAL A 29 3.28 -7.57 1.70
N HIS A 30 2.29 -6.83 2.20
CA HIS A 30 2.08 -5.43 1.84
C HIS A 30 2.48 -4.55 3.02
N VAL A 31 3.12 -3.43 2.71
CA VAL A 31 3.24 -2.29 3.63
C VAL A 31 2.27 -1.23 3.11
N ASN A 32 1.13 -1.08 3.80
CA ASN A 32 0.11 -0.12 3.43
C ASN A 32 0.38 1.20 4.15
N ILE A 33 0.60 2.26 3.40
CA ILE A 33 0.75 3.61 3.93
C ILE A 33 -0.65 4.24 4.04
N ILE A 34 -1.04 4.66 5.24
CA ILE A 34 -2.37 5.21 5.52
C ILE A 34 -2.30 6.53 6.28
N LEU A 35 -3.29 7.37 6.04
CA LEU A 35 -3.49 8.62 6.78
C LEU A 35 -4.36 8.36 8.02
N VAL A 36 -3.95 8.88 9.18
CA VAL A 36 -4.65 8.73 10.46
C VAL A 36 -4.90 10.11 11.05
N ARG A 37 -6.17 10.42 11.33
CA ARG A 37 -6.54 11.63 12.05
C ARG A 37 -6.59 11.36 13.55
N ALA A 38 -5.81 12.08 14.35
CA ALA A 38 -5.79 11.93 15.79
C ALA A 38 -5.38 13.23 16.49
N ASP A 39 -5.79 13.36 17.75
CA ASP A 39 -5.47 14.54 18.58
C ASP A 39 -4.27 14.29 19.52
N SER A 40 -3.64 13.11 19.42
CA SER A 40 -2.42 12.75 20.15
C SER A 40 -1.71 11.55 19.51
N PRO A 41 -0.40 11.35 19.75
CA PRO A 41 0.33 10.19 19.26
C PRO A 41 -0.25 8.86 19.73
N GLN A 42 -0.73 8.81 20.98
CA GLN A 42 -1.38 7.62 21.52
C GLN A 42 -2.68 7.29 20.78
N SER A 43 -3.52 8.29 20.52
CA SER A 43 -4.75 8.10 19.75
C SER A 43 -4.46 7.71 18.29
N ALA A 44 -3.38 8.23 17.70
CA ALA A 44 -2.94 7.85 16.36
C ALA A 44 -2.55 6.37 16.30
N PHE A 45 -1.77 5.90 17.28
CA PHE A 45 -1.38 4.49 17.39
C PHE A 45 -2.60 3.57 17.52
N GLU A 46 -3.52 3.88 18.44
CA GLU A 46 -4.73 3.07 18.66
C GLU A 46 -5.61 2.98 17.42
N LYS A 47 -5.77 4.09 16.69
CA LYS A 47 -6.53 4.14 15.44
C LYS A 47 -5.83 3.36 14.32
N ALA A 48 -4.52 3.48 14.18
CA ALA A 48 -3.75 2.73 13.18
C ALA A 48 -3.84 1.21 13.44
N GLU A 49 -3.70 0.79 14.71
CA GLU A 49 -3.90 -0.60 15.14
C GLU A 49 -5.31 -1.12 14.82
N GLN A 50 -6.33 -0.29 15.05
CA GLN A 50 -7.70 -0.64 14.72
C GLN A 50 -7.89 -0.81 13.21
N LEU A 51 -7.39 0.14 12.40
CA LEU A 51 -7.45 0.07 10.94
C LEU A 51 -6.74 -1.15 10.37
N GLY A 52 -5.59 -1.53 10.96
CA GLY A 52 -4.90 -2.78 10.64
C GLY A 52 -5.78 -4.01 10.85
N LYS A 53 -6.38 -4.14 12.04
CA LYS A 53 -7.29 -5.26 12.38
C LYS A 53 -8.53 -5.30 11.49
N GLU A 54 -9.12 -4.14 11.19
CA GLU A 54 -10.27 -4.04 10.29
C GLU A 54 -9.92 -4.40 8.83
N SER A 55 -8.64 -4.35 8.46
CA SER A 55 -8.14 -4.75 7.14
C SER A 55 -7.87 -6.25 7.01
N GLU A 56 -8.02 -7.03 8.08
CA GLU A 56 -7.96 -8.49 8.00
C GLU A 56 -9.16 -9.03 7.20
N ALA A 57 -8.90 -10.00 6.33
CA ALA A 57 -9.92 -10.51 5.42
C ALA A 57 -9.61 -11.95 4.98
N SER A 58 -10.65 -12.70 4.62
CA SER A 58 -10.53 -14.02 4.01
C SER A 58 -11.47 -14.13 2.82
N TYR A 59 -10.96 -14.60 1.68
CA TYR A 59 -11.76 -14.80 0.48
C TYR A 59 -11.11 -15.85 -0.44
N PHE A 60 -11.83 -16.29 -1.47
CA PHE A 60 -11.27 -17.17 -2.48
C PHE A 60 -10.61 -16.37 -3.60
N ASN A 61 -9.40 -16.75 -3.97
CA ASN A 61 -8.74 -16.23 -5.17
C ASN A 61 -9.33 -16.87 -6.44
N HIS A 62 -8.90 -16.40 -7.62
CA HIS A 62 -9.36 -16.93 -8.91
C HIS A 62 -9.08 -18.43 -9.14
N LYS A 63 -8.20 -19.05 -8.35
CA LYS A 63 -7.90 -20.49 -8.37
C LYS A 63 -8.75 -21.28 -7.36
N ASN A 64 -9.74 -20.63 -6.73
CA ASN A 64 -10.54 -21.18 -5.62
C ASN A 64 -9.70 -21.61 -4.41
N GLN A 65 -8.53 -21.01 -4.21
CA GLN A 65 -7.71 -21.19 -3.01
C GLN A 65 -8.10 -20.12 -2.01
N GLN A 66 -8.20 -20.47 -0.72
CA GLN A 66 -8.44 -19.48 0.33
C GLN A 66 -7.20 -18.59 0.49
N ALA A 67 -7.39 -17.28 0.33
CA ALA A 67 -6.42 -16.25 0.64
C ALA A 67 -6.86 -15.52 1.91
N THR A 68 -5.98 -15.43 2.89
CA THR A 68 -6.24 -14.76 4.17
C THR A 68 -5.20 -13.68 4.41
N TRP A 69 -5.67 -12.47 4.64
CA TRP A 69 -4.89 -11.31 5.07
C TRP A 69 -4.90 -11.19 6.58
N TYR A 70 -3.71 -11.12 7.16
CA TYR A 70 -3.46 -10.93 8.59
C TYR A 70 -2.76 -9.60 8.83
N TYR A 71 -3.18 -8.87 9.85
CA TYR A 71 -2.46 -7.70 10.33
C TYR A 71 -1.29 -8.14 11.21
N ARG A 72 -0.09 -7.64 10.91
CA ARG A 72 1.14 -8.02 11.62
C ARG A 72 1.66 -6.94 12.57
N GLY A 73 1.12 -5.72 12.50
CA GLY A 73 1.55 -4.58 13.29
C GLY A 73 1.93 -3.38 12.41
N LEU A 74 2.33 -2.30 13.08
CA LEU A 74 2.86 -1.09 12.45
C LEU A 74 4.36 -1.26 12.18
N ARG A 75 4.80 -0.94 10.96
CA ARG A 75 6.21 -0.75 10.63
C ARG A 75 6.69 0.62 11.07
N ASP A 76 5.85 1.64 10.91
CA ASP A 76 6.15 3.02 11.29
C ASP A 76 4.87 3.83 11.58
N LEU A 77 5.01 4.92 12.32
CA LEU A 77 3.96 5.90 12.65
C LEU A 77 4.59 7.28 12.89
N ASN A 78 4.35 8.21 11.97
CA ASN A 78 4.88 9.57 12.03
C ASN A 78 3.77 10.62 12.05
N VAL A 79 4.08 11.79 12.59
CA VAL A 79 3.22 12.98 12.50
C VAL A 79 3.46 13.67 11.17
N ILE A 80 2.39 14.19 10.55
CA ILE A 80 2.50 15.07 9.39
C ILE A 80 2.51 16.51 9.93
N HIS A 81 3.58 17.25 9.62
CA HIS A 81 3.81 18.61 10.11
C HIS A 81 3.04 19.67 9.33
N ASP A 82 2.85 19.44 8.04
CA ASP A 82 2.20 20.39 7.14
C ASP A 82 0.68 20.22 7.12
N ASP A 83 -0.02 21.29 6.73
CA ASP A 83 -1.41 21.16 6.29
C ASP A 83 -1.48 20.29 5.03
N LEU A 84 -2.54 19.50 4.88
CA LEU A 84 -2.69 18.62 3.72
C LEU A 84 -3.10 19.41 2.47
N GLU A 85 -2.11 20.00 1.81
CA GLU A 85 -2.24 20.80 0.60
C GLU A 85 -1.20 20.46 -0.48
N HIS A 86 -1.23 21.19 -1.60
CA HIS A 86 -0.25 20.98 -2.66
C HIS A 86 1.16 21.34 -2.18
N GLY A 87 2.07 20.36 -2.24
CA GLY A 87 3.45 20.53 -1.80
C GLY A 87 3.68 20.16 -0.34
N ALA A 88 2.65 19.73 0.39
CA ALA A 88 2.77 19.26 1.77
C ALA A 88 3.69 18.04 1.88
N GLU A 89 4.64 18.09 2.82
CA GLU A 89 5.48 16.95 3.15
C GLU A 89 4.71 15.97 4.02
N LEU A 90 4.60 14.71 3.57
CA LEU A 90 3.89 13.66 4.31
C LEU A 90 4.83 12.87 5.24
N MET A 91 6.10 12.74 4.87
CA MET A 91 7.15 12.01 5.58
C MET A 91 8.50 12.35 4.96
N PHE A 92 9.58 12.30 5.76
CA PHE A 92 10.95 12.36 5.26
C PHE A 92 11.82 11.29 5.94
N GLU A 93 12.91 10.90 5.28
CA GLU A 93 13.95 10.02 5.82
C GLU A 93 15.29 10.76 5.77
N GLU A 94 16.14 10.56 6.78
CA GLU A 94 17.47 11.19 6.86
C GLU A 94 18.56 10.11 6.86
N GLU A 95 19.51 10.22 5.93
CA GLU A 95 20.72 9.41 5.87
C GLU A 95 21.96 10.31 5.93
N ILE A 96 22.93 9.97 6.79
CA ILE A 96 24.15 10.77 7.02
C ILE A 96 25.36 10.05 6.42
N GLY A 97 26.18 10.79 5.66
CA GLY A 97 27.43 10.27 5.11
C GLY A 97 27.27 9.49 3.81
N VAL A 98 26.14 9.65 3.13
CA VAL A 98 25.84 9.06 1.82
C VAL A 98 26.79 9.63 0.76
N SER A 99 27.41 8.75 -0.02
CA SER A 99 28.27 9.12 -1.15
C SER A 99 27.46 9.61 -2.35
N GLU A 100 28.11 10.30 -3.30
CA GLU A 100 27.44 10.76 -4.52
C GLU A 100 26.84 9.59 -5.32
N ASP A 101 27.57 8.47 -5.43
CA ASP A 101 27.08 7.30 -6.16
C ASP A 101 25.81 6.73 -5.49
N GLU A 102 25.77 6.66 -4.15
CA GLU A 102 24.58 6.23 -3.41
C GLU A 102 23.41 7.22 -3.57
N VAL A 103 23.67 8.52 -3.59
CA VAL A 103 22.63 9.54 -3.88
C VAL A 103 22.07 9.35 -5.29
N GLN A 104 22.91 9.05 -6.28
CA GLN A 104 22.45 8.79 -7.65
C GLN A 104 21.61 7.51 -7.73
N ASP A 105 21.94 6.48 -6.95
CA ASP A 105 21.17 5.23 -6.88
C ASP A 105 19.78 5.41 -6.26
N MET A 106 19.57 6.45 -5.45
CA MET A 106 18.24 6.82 -4.92
C MET A 106 17.32 7.43 -5.99
N LEU A 107 17.87 7.97 -7.09
CA LEU A 107 17.08 8.67 -8.10
C LEU A 107 16.38 7.69 -9.05
N THR A 108 15.04 7.74 -9.07
CA THR A 108 14.24 6.99 -10.04
C THR A 108 14.06 7.78 -11.33
N GLY A 109 14.55 7.24 -12.46
CA GLY A 109 14.33 7.83 -13.78
C GLY A 109 12.84 7.97 -14.12
N LYS A 110 12.45 9.02 -14.85
CA LYS A 110 11.03 9.35 -15.11
C LYS A 110 10.19 8.18 -15.63
N SER A 111 10.72 7.36 -16.53
CA SER A 111 9.99 6.21 -17.09
C SER A 111 9.76 5.08 -16.09
N GLU A 112 10.55 5.04 -15.00
CA GLU A 112 10.47 4.01 -13.97
C GLU A 112 9.67 4.46 -12.75
N LEU A 113 9.32 5.74 -12.64
CA LEU A 113 8.39 6.24 -11.62
C LEU A 113 7.04 5.51 -11.73
N ASN A 114 6.45 5.13 -10.59
CA ASN A 114 5.28 4.24 -10.50
C ASN A 114 4.09 4.62 -11.38
N ILE A 115 3.89 5.91 -11.64
CA ILE A 115 2.78 6.44 -12.44
C ILE A 115 3.06 6.46 -13.95
N PHE A 116 4.33 6.44 -14.36
CA PHE A 116 4.75 6.42 -15.77
C PHE A 116 5.22 5.04 -16.23
N ARG A 117 5.66 4.18 -15.30
CA ARG A 117 6.19 2.85 -15.64
C ARG A 117 5.13 1.99 -16.31
N LYS A 118 5.53 1.30 -17.38
CA LYS A 118 4.67 0.33 -18.05
C LYS A 118 4.42 -0.84 -17.11
N ARG A 119 3.14 -1.21 -16.94
CA ARG A 119 2.79 -2.43 -16.21
C ARG A 119 3.41 -3.62 -16.92
N LYS A 120 4.31 -4.32 -16.23
CA LYS A 120 4.75 -5.64 -16.68
C LYS A 120 3.66 -6.65 -16.32
N PRO A 121 3.39 -7.65 -17.18
CA PRO A 121 2.56 -8.77 -16.79
C PRO A 121 3.08 -9.37 -15.48
N ARG A 122 2.17 -9.72 -14.57
CA ARG A 122 2.54 -10.46 -13.36
C ARG A 122 3.15 -11.80 -13.79
N ASP A 123 4.25 -12.19 -13.16
CA ASP A 123 4.81 -13.52 -13.36
C ASP A 123 3.81 -14.57 -12.87
N SER A 124 3.52 -15.57 -13.71
CA SER A 124 2.56 -16.64 -13.38
C SER A 124 3.02 -17.52 -12.23
N SER A 125 4.32 -17.48 -11.90
CA SER A 125 4.92 -18.15 -10.74
C SER A 125 4.71 -17.40 -9.43
N GLU A 126 4.26 -16.14 -9.43
CA GLU A 126 3.99 -15.39 -8.20
C GLU A 126 2.67 -15.83 -7.53
N PRO A 127 2.59 -15.82 -6.19
CA PRO A 127 1.33 -16.06 -5.47
C PRO A 127 0.24 -15.10 -5.95
N ASN A 128 -0.91 -15.60 -6.41
CA ASN A 128 -2.01 -14.74 -6.86
C ASN A 128 -3.12 -14.67 -5.80
N TYR A 129 -3.17 -13.54 -5.09
CA TYR A 129 -4.18 -13.24 -4.07
C TYR A 129 -5.35 -12.41 -4.63
N GLY A 130 -5.47 -12.24 -5.96
CA GLY A 130 -6.59 -11.49 -6.54
C GLY A 130 -7.93 -12.17 -6.23
N CYS A 131 -8.83 -11.42 -5.58
CA CYS A 131 -10.17 -11.89 -5.26
C CYS A 131 -10.91 -12.29 -6.54
N LYS A 132 -11.48 -13.50 -6.54
CA LYS A 132 -12.15 -14.08 -7.71
C LYS A 132 -13.27 -13.18 -8.23
N GLU A 133 -14.14 -12.73 -7.32
CA GLU A 133 -15.33 -11.92 -7.66
C GLU A 133 -14.93 -10.59 -8.31
N ILE A 134 -13.90 -9.92 -7.75
CA ILE A 134 -13.37 -8.67 -8.29
C ILE A 134 -12.76 -8.88 -9.68
N LEU A 135 -11.99 -9.95 -9.87
CA LEU A 135 -11.38 -10.24 -11.17
C LEU A 135 -12.43 -10.57 -12.24
N GLU A 136 -13.48 -11.31 -11.87
CA GLU A 136 -14.61 -11.60 -12.76
C GLU A 136 -15.41 -10.34 -13.11
N GLU A 137 -15.58 -9.41 -12.17
CA GLU A 137 -16.19 -8.11 -12.43
C GLU A 137 -15.34 -7.24 -13.36
N VAL A 138 -14.03 -7.13 -13.11
CA VAL A 138 -13.11 -6.39 -13.97
C VAL A 138 -13.12 -6.95 -15.39
N GLN A 139 -13.12 -8.28 -15.56
CA GLN A 139 -13.20 -8.90 -16.88
C GLN A 139 -14.51 -8.55 -17.60
N ARG A 140 -15.65 -8.55 -16.89
CA ARG A 140 -16.93 -8.13 -17.46
C ARG A 140 -16.91 -6.67 -17.92
N MET A 141 -16.30 -5.77 -17.14
CA MET A 141 -16.17 -4.36 -17.51
C MET A 141 -15.26 -4.14 -18.73
N ILE A 142 -14.18 -4.92 -18.86
CA ILE A 142 -13.28 -4.86 -20.02
C ILE A 142 -14.03 -5.31 -21.27
N ASN A 143 -14.68 -6.47 -21.22
CA ASN A 143 -15.41 -7.01 -22.38
C ASN A 143 -16.51 -6.04 -22.84
N ALA A 144 -17.26 -5.44 -21.90
CA ALA A 144 -18.31 -4.47 -22.24
C ALA A 144 -17.76 -3.22 -22.96
N ARG A 145 -16.57 -2.74 -22.56
CA ARG A 145 -15.90 -1.60 -23.23
C ARG A 145 -15.38 -1.98 -24.61
N GLU A 146 -14.88 -3.20 -24.79
CA GLU A 146 -14.42 -3.67 -26.10
C GLU A 146 -15.59 -3.85 -27.07
N ASP A 147 -16.74 -4.33 -26.60
CA ASP A 147 -17.97 -4.44 -27.40
C ASP A 147 -18.51 -3.06 -27.82
N GLU A 148 -18.46 -2.05 -26.94
CA GLU A 148 -18.84 -0.66 -27.26
C GLU A 148 -17.91 -0.01 -28.30
N VAL A 149 -16.60 -0.26 -28.24
CA VAL A 149 -15.62 0.26 -29.19
C VAL A 149 -15.72 -0.45 -30.55
N ASN A 150 -16.04 -1.75 -30.58
CA ASN A 150 -16.19 -2.51 -31.83
C ASN A 150 -17.56 -2.37 -32.50
N SER A 151 -18.52 -1.72 -31.84
CA SER A 151 -19.87 -1.44 -32.38
C SER A 151 -20.01 -0.02 -32.97
N GLN A 152 -18.93 0.76 -33.01
CA GLN A 152 -18.82 2.09 -33.64
C GLN A 152 -17.97 2.02 -34.92
#